data_AF-A0A661HVE1-F1
#
_entry.id   AF-A0A661HVE1-F1
#
_cell.length_a   1.000
_cell.length_b   1.000
_cell.length_c   1.000
_cell.angle_alpha   90.00
_cell.angle_beta   90.00
_cell.angle_gamma   90.00
#
_symmetry.space_group_name_H-M   'P 1'
#
loop_
_entity.id
_entity.type
_entity.pdbx_description
1 polymer ?
#
loop_
_entity_poly.entity_id
_entity_poly.type
_entity_poly.pdbx_seq_one_letter_code
_entity_poly.pdbx_strand_id
1 'polypeptide(L)'
;MKLRISIAILTALSFSGCTSPSSLLSTPQTKKAPERYKNYEHAPDYKKEAFGKAQHAVGLSTKNDPKYKSFRPILTDEETRKWFSNNMYLLWDRQITRNQYIAQSTSRFPAYKYEFTFIANHF
;
A
#
# COMPACT_ATOMS: atom_id res chain seq x y z
N MET A 1 -58.26 -13.05 41.33
CA MET A 1 -58.84 -12.23 40.23
C MET A 1 -57.95 -10.97 40.12
N LYS A 2 -57.52 -10.45 38.96
CA LYS A 2 -58.28 -9.73 37.90
C LYS A 2 -59.16 -8.61 38.52
N LEU A 3 -59.15 -7.32 38.13
CA LEU A 3 -58.52 -6.47 37.08
C LEU A 3 -58.70 -4.96 37.56
N ARG A 4 -58.18 -3.82 37.05
CA ARG A 4 -57.20 -3.34 36.03
C ARG A 4 -57.03 -1.78 36.17
N ILE A 5 -55.98 -1.15 35.57
CA ILE A 5 -55.81 0.32 35.23
C ILE A 5 -55.78 1.33 36.43
N SER A 6 -55.17 2.55 36.43
CA SER A 6 -54.59 3.42 35.37
C SER A 6 -53.35 4.27 35.76
N ILE A 7 -52.42 4.37 34.79
CA ILE A 7 -51.61 5.53 34.32
C ILE A 7 -51.26 6.67 35.30
N ALA A 8 -49.96 6.96 35.40
CA ALA A 8 -49.41 8.32 35.46
C ALA A 8 -48.15 8.42 34.58
N ILE A 9 -47.98 9.52 33.84
CA ILE A 9 -46.82 9.77 32.95
C ILE A 9 -45.88 10.76 33.63
N LEU A 10 -44.56 10.57 33.55
CA LEU A 10 -43.62 11.66 33.79
C LEU A 10 -42.35 11.57 32.92
N THR A 11 -42.19 12.60 32.07
CA THR A 11 -40.94 13.17 31.52
C THR A 11 -39.77 12.25 31.18
N ALA A 12 -39.48 12.11 29.88
CA ALA A 12 -38.18 11.66 29.41
C ALA A 12 -37.09 12.73 29.66
N LEU A 13 -35.99 12.31 30.29
CA LEU A 13 -34.72 13.06 30.34
C LEU A 13 -33.60 12.13 29.87
N SER A 14 -33.54 11.95 28.55
CA SER A 14 -32.49 11.17 27.89
C SER A 14 -31.16 11.93 27.96
N PHE A 15 -30.38 11.70 29.02
CA PHE A 15 -28.99 12.13 29.06
C PHE A 15 -28.22 11.49 27.91
N SER A 16 -27.72 12.29 26.96
CA SER A 16 -26.78 11.86 25.92
C SER A 16 -25.38 11.62 26.51
N GLY A 17 -25.31 10.72 27.50
CA GLY A 17 -24.13 10.43 28.30
C GLY A 17 -23.48 9.09 27.92
N CYS A 18 -22.43 9.19 27.10
CA CYS A 18 -21.34 8.23 26.91
C CYS A 18 -21.52 6.76 27.37
N THR A 19 -21.61 5.84 26.41
CA THR A 19 -20.68 4.68 26.38
C THR A 19 -20.63 4.07 24.98
N SER A 20 -19.44 3.99 24.39
CA SER A 20 -19.23 3.32 23.10
C SER A 20 -19.36 1.80 23.29
N PRO A 21 -20.23 1.09 22.55
CA PRO A 21 -20.27 -0.36 22.62
C PRO A 21 -19.01 -0.95 21.98
N SER A 22 -18.12 -1.51 22.80
CA SER A 22 -16.97 -2.30 22.38
C SER A 22 -17.41 -3.66 21.82
N SER A 23 -18.17 -3.63 20.72
CA SER A 23 -18.64 -4.82 20.01
C SER A 23 -17.46 -5.50 19.30
N LEU A 24 -16.84 -6.43 20.02
CA LEU A 24 -15.83 -7.35 19.51
C LEU A 24 -16.38 -8.18 18.35
N LEU A 25 -16.20 -7.68 17.13
CA LEU A 25 -16.11 -8.53 15.94
C LEU A 25 -14.95 -8.06 15.06
N SER A 26 -13.74 -8.24 15.59
CA SER A 26 -12.52 -8.27 14.78
C SER A 26 -12.61 -9.47 13.83
N THR A 27 -13.33 -9.29 12.72
CA THR A 27 -13.08 -10.09 11.53
C THR A 27 -11.58 -10.04 11.28
N PRO A 28 -10.93 -11.18 10.95
CA PRO A 28 -9.56 -11.12 10.50
C PRO A 28 -9.52 -10.15 9.31
N GLN A 29 -8.77 -9.04 9.44
CA GLN A 29 -8.19 -8.41 8.26
C GLN A 29 -7.17 -9.40 7.72
N THR A 30 -7.69 -10.43 7.04
CA THR A 30 -6.97 -11.23 6.06
C THR A 30 -6.40 -10.21 5.09
N LYS A 31 -5.13 -9.86 5.30
CA LYS A 31 -4.38 -8.96 4.44
C LYS A 31 -4.40 -9.61 3.06
N LYS A 32 -5.35 -9.22 2.20
CA LYS A 32 -5.40 -9.67 0.81
C LYS A 32 -4.01 -9.39 0.27
N ALA A 33 -3.29 -10.47 -0.07
CA ALA A 33 -1.96 -10.34 -0.64
C ALA A 33 -2.09 -9.38 -1.84
N PRO A 34 -1.30 -8.28 -1.88
CA PRO A 34 -1.56 -7.18 -2.79
C PRO A 34 -1.63 -7.71 -4.22
N GLU A 35 -2.79 -7.51 -4.85
CA GLU A 35 -3.24 -8.31 -5.98
C GLU A 35 -2.18 -8.34 -7.09
N ARG A 36 -1.79 -9.55 -7.51
CA ARG A 36 -0.75 -9.75 -8.53
C ARG A 36 -1.37 -9.35 -9.87
N TYR A 37 -1.12 -8.12 -10.30
CA TYR A 37 -1.59 -7.56 -11.57
C TYR A 37 -1.26 -8.55 -12.71
N LYS A 38 -2.29 -9.19 -13.27
CA LYS A 38 -2.10 -10.37 -14.14
C LYS A 38 -1.59 -10.02 -15.54
N ASN A 39 -1.89 -8.82 -16.03
CA ASN A 39 -1.53 -8.36 -17.36
C ASN A 39 -0.52 -7.22 -17.26
N TYR A 40 0.78 -7.54 -17.35
CA TYR A 40 1.78 -6.57 -17.77
C TYR A 40 1.65 -6.39 -19.28
N GLU A 41 0.91 -5.37 -19.71
CA GLU A 41 1.04 -4.87 -21.07
C GLU A 41 2.43 -4.24 -21.19
N HIS A 42 3.21 -4.66 -22.19
CA HIS A 42 4.60 -4.21 -22.29
C HIS A 42 4.63 -2.70 -22.50
N ALA A 43 5.47 -1.99 -21.73
CA ALA A 43 5.72 -0.57 -21.91
C ALA A 43 5.89 -0.25 -23.42
N PRO A 44 4.95 0.48 -24.05
CA PRO A 44 4.97 0.72 -25.49
C PRO A 44 6.18 1.59 -25.83
N ASP A 45 6.75 1.42 -27.04
CA ASP A 45 8.09 1.93 -27.35
C ASP A 45 8.28 3.43 -27.05
N TYR A 46 7.26 4.25 -27.32
CA TYR A 46 7.29 5.70 -27.04
C TYR A 46 7.43 6.04 -25.54
N LYS A 47 7.03 5.15 -24.61
CA LYS A 47 7.23 5.34 -23.16
C LYS A 47 8.60 4.89 -22.67
N LYS A 48 9.33 4.05 -23.42
CA LYS A 48 10.61 3.45 -22.96
C LYS A 48 11.68 4.51 -22.69
N GLU A 49 11.80 5.52 -23.55
CA GLU A 49 12.76 6.62 -23.35
C GLU A 49 12.39 7.50 -22.13
N ALA A 50 11.11 7.84 -21.98
CA ALA A 50 10.62 8.65 -20.87
C ALA A 50 10.79 7.93 -19.52
N PHE A 51 10.46 6.64 -19.46
CA PHE A 51 10.70 5.79 -18.29
C PHE A 51 12.20 5.65 -18.00
N GLY A 52 13.04 5.44 -19.02
CA GLY A 52 14.50 5.36 -18.85
C GLY A 52 15.11 6.64 -18.27
N LYS A 53 14.67 7.82 -18.74
CA LYS A 53 15.05 9.12 -18.16
C LYS A 53 14.62 9.26 -16.70
N ALA A 54 13.39 8.87 -16.37
CA ALA A 54 12.87 8.92 -15.00
C ALA A 54 13.62 7.94 -14.07
N GLN A 55 13.85 6.70 -14.50
CA GLN A 55 14.62 5.69 -13.77
C GLN A 55 16.08 6.14 -13.54
N HIS A 56 16.70 6.79 -14.54
CA HIS A 56 18.02 7.38 -14.38
C HIS A 56 18.04 8.53 -13.35
N ALA A 57 17.03 9.41 -13.34
CA ALA A 57 16.92 10.48 -12.35
C ALA A 57 16.81 9.94 -10.90
N VAL A 58 15.99 8.91 -10.68
CA VAL A 58 15.94 8.19 -9.39
C VAL A 58 17.28 7.52 -9.08
N GLY A 59 17.93 6.91 -10.08
CA GLY A 59 19.27 6.34 -9.95
C GLY A 59 20.37 7.37 -9.62
N LEU A 60 20.14 8.66 -9.87
CA LEU A 60 21.03 9.74 -9.43
C LEU A 60 20.71 10.22 -8.01
N SER A 61 19.43 10.39 -7.63
CA SER A 61 19.10 10.89 -6.28
C SER A 61 19.57 9.91 -5.18
N THR A 62 19.52 8.60 -5.45
CA THR A 62 20.03 7.57 -4.53
C THR A 62 21.53 7.65 -4.22
N LYS A 63 22.36 8.30 -5.07
CA LYS A 63 23.82 8.41 -4.84
C LYS A 63 24.17 9.32 -3.66
N ASN A 64 23.29 10.28 -3.35
CA ASN A 64 23.52 11.30 -2.33
C ASN A 64 22.84 10.97 -1.00
N ASP A 65 22.10 9.85 -0.91
CA ASP A 65 21.39 9.45 0.30
C ASP A 65 22.23 8.45 1.12
N PRO A 66 22.71 8.82 2.33
CA PRO A 66 23.58 7.97 3.14
C PRO A 66 22.86 6.78 3.81
N LYS A 67 21.54 6.67 3.67
CA LYS A 67 20.73 5.56 4.21
C LYS A 67 20.36 4.54 3.13
N TYR A 68 20.52 4.88 1.85
CA TYR A 68 20.08 4.05 0.74
C TYR A 68 21.06 2.89 0.45
N LYS A 69 20.61 1.66 0.63
CA LYS A 69 21.38 0.46 0.23
C LYS A 69 21.23 0.20 -1.26
N SER A 70 22.35 -0.11 -1.93
CA SER A 70 22.30 -0.55 -3.33
C SER A 70 21.50 -1.85 -3.48
N PHE A 71 20.60 -1.91 -4.45
CA PHE A 71 19.86 -3.14 -4.80
C PHE A 71 20.70 -4.24 -5.48
N ARG A 72 21.98 -3.97 -5.80
CA ARG A 72 22.90 -4.95 -6.43
C ARG A 72 22.90 -6.34 -5.78
N PRO A 73 22.86 -6.51 -4.43
CA PRO A 73 22.88 -7.83 -3.81
C PRO A 73 21.59 -8.65 -3.98
N ILE A 74 20.46 -8.04 -4.39
CA ILE A 74 19.19 -8.75 -4.59
C ILE A 74 18.74 -8.81 -6.05
N LEU A 75 19.33 -8.03 -6.96
CA LEU A 75 19.02 -8.04 -8.39
C LEU A 75 20.00 -8.91 -9.20
N THR A 76 20.39 -10.05 -8.63
CA THR A 76 21.44 -10.96 -9.13
C THR A 76 20.99 -11.79 -10.32
N ASP A 77 19.74 -12.23 -10.36
CA ASP A 77 19.15 -13.00 -11.45
C ASP A 77 18.29 -12.14 -12.42
N GLU A 78 17.92 -12.72 -13.56
CA GLU A 78 17.16 -12.01 -14.61
C GLU A 78 15.66 -11.87 -14.29
N GLU A 79 15.05 -12.83 -13.59
CA GLU A 79 13.64 -12.77 -13.21
C GLU A 79 13.40 -11.66 -12.21
N THR A 80 14.23 -11.56 -11.17
CA THR A 80 14.16 -10.48 -10.18
C THR A 80 14.47 -9.11 -10.81
N ARG A 81 15.43 -9.02 -11.75
CA ARG A 81 15.65 -7.78 -12.52
C ARG A 81 14.42 -7.36 -13.32
N LYS A 82 13.80 -8.29 -14.07
CA LYS A 82 12.56 -8.03 -14.83
C LYS A 82 11.42 -7.64 -13.90
N TRP A 83 11.21 -8.39 -12.82
CA TRP A 83 10.20 -8.09 -11.79
C TRP A 83 10.37 -6.68 -11.21
N PHE A 84 11.59 -6.29 -10.83
CA PHE A 84 11.88 -4.97 -10.27
C PHE A 84 11.65 -3.85 -11.28
N SER A 85 12.15 -4.02 -12.51
CA SER A 85 11.94 -3.06 -13.61
C SER A 85 10.45 -2.86 -13.91
N ASN A 86 9.69 -3.95 -14.02
CA ASN A 86 8.25 -3.91 -14.25
C ASN A 86 7.49 -3.24 -13.09
N ASN A 87 7.89 -3.48 -11.83
CA ASN A 87 7.28 -2.81 -10.68
C ASN A 87 7.58 -1.30 -10.66
N MET A 88 8.80 -0.88 -11.03
CA MET A 88 9.13 0.53 -11.22
C MET A 88 8.31 1.16 -12.37
N TYR A 89 8.14 0.45 -13.49
CA TYR A 89 7.34 0.93 -14.61
C TYR A 89 5.86 1.10 -14.23
N LEU A 90 5.25 0.10 -13.60
CA LEU A 90 3.85 0.15 -13.16
C LEU A 90 3.59 1.30 -12.17
N LEU A 91 4.57 1.62 -11.32
CA LEU A 91 4.51 2.74 -10.38
C LEU A 91 4.64 4.09 -11.11
N TRP A 92 5.62 4.23 -12.01
CA TRP A 92 5.83 5.44 -12.81
C TRP A 92 4.64 5.75 -13.73
N ASP A 93 4.09 4.73 -14.37
CA ASP A 93 2.90 4.82 -15.24
C ASP A 93 1.58 4.84 -14.43
N ARG A 94 1.66 4.96 -13.09
CA ARG A 94 0.55 5.10 -12.13
C ARG A 94 -0.47 3.95 -12.12
N GLN A 95 -0.12 2.81 -12.71
CA GLN A 95 -0.94 1.58 -12.71
C GLN A 95 -0.99 0.92 -11.31
N ILE A 96 0.03 1.16 -10.48
CA ILE A 96 0.03 0.84 -9.05
C ILE A 96 0.33 2.09 -8.20
N THR A 97 -0.29 2.17 -7.03
CA THR A 97 0.01 3.20 -6.04
C THR A 97 1.36 2.96 -5.36
N ARG A 98 1.96 4.03 -4.81
CA ARG A 98 3.15 3.98 -3.93
C ARG A 98 3.02 2.91 -2.84
N ASN A 99 1.85 2.84 -2.19
CA ASN A 99 1.58 1.86 -1.13
C ASN A 99 1.55 0.42 -1.64
N GLN A 100 1.00 0.17 -2.83
CA GLN A 100 1.03 -1.16 -3.45
C GLN A 100 2.45 -1.56 -3.86
N TYR A 101 3.22 -0.66 -4.47
CA TYR A 101 4.63 -0.89 -4.80
C TYR A 101 5.46 -1.23 -3.56
N ILE A 102 5.34 -0.45 -2.49
CA ILE A 102 6.03 -0.70 -1.22
C ILE A 102 5.58 -2.04 -0.62
N ALA A 103 4.27 -2.33 -0.57
CA ALA A 103 3.75 -3.57 0.01
C ALA A 103 4.18 -4.83 -0.77
N GLN A 104 4.12 -4.81 -2.11
CA GLN A 104 4.59 -5.92 -2.95
C GLN A 104 6.11 -6.11 -2.82
N SER A 105 6.87 -5.02 -2.88
CA SER A 105 8.33 -5.07 -2.86
C SER A 105 8.89 -5.49 -1.50
N THR A 106 8.30 -5.00 -0.39
CA THR A 106 8.68 -5.43 0.97
C THR A 106 8.20 -6.83 1.33
N SER A 107 7.19 -7.36 0.63
CA SER A 107 6.80 -8.78 0.75
C SER A 107 7.86 -9.72 0.14
N ARG A 108 8.51 -9.31 -0.97
CA ARG A 108 9.63 -10.07 -1.57
C ARG A 108 10.97 -9.80 -0.87
N PHE A 109 11.19 -8.56 -0.41
CA PHE A 109 12.48 -8.08 0.11
C PHE A 109 12.32 -7.15 1.34
N PRO A 110 11.95 -7.68 2.52
CA PRO A 110 11.58 -6.87 3.69
C PRO A 110 12.71 -5.98 4.22
N ALA A 111 13.98 -6.41 4.08
CA ALA A 111 15.16 -5.67 4.53
C ALA A 111 15.43 -4.35 3.76
N TYR A 112 14.75 -4.14 2.63
CA TYR A 112 14.90 -2.99 1.73
C TYR A 112 13.70 -2.03 1.76
N LYS A 113 12.92 -2.03 2.84
CA LYS A 113 11.73 -1.16 3.00
C LYS A 113 12.04 0.33 2.80
N TYR A 114 13.20 0.79 3.24
CA TYR A 114 13.57 2.19 3.10
C TYR A 114 13.77 2.56 1.62
N GLU A 115 14.50 1.72 0.90
CA GLU A 115 14.89 1.89 -0.50
C GLU A 115 13.67 1.85 -1.43
N PHE A 116 12.71 0.94 -1.20
CA PHE A 116 11.44 0.97 -1.94
C PHE A 116 10.58 2.18 -1.59
N THR A 117 10.60 2.66 -0.35
CA THR A 117 9.88 3.89 0.05
C THR A 117 10.53 5.14 -0.58
N PHE A 118 11.87 5.15 -0.69
CA PHE A 118 12.63 6.18 -1.37
C PHE A 118 12.24 6.27 -2.86
N ILE A 119 12.28 5.14 -3.58
CA ILE A 119 11.84 5.09 -4.99
C ILE A 119 10.38 5.51 -5.13
N ALA A 120 9.49 4.99 -4.26
CA ALA A 120 8.07 5.32 -4.29
C ALA A 120 7.80 6.83 -4.19
N ASN A 121 8.61 7.58 -3.46
CA ASN A 121 8.44 9.02 -3.27
C ASN A 121 9.09 9.88 -4.36
N HIS A 122 9.86 9.30 -5.29
CA HIS A 122 10.48 9.99 -6.42
C HIS A 122 9.74 9.77 -7.78
N PHE A 123 8.63 9.03 -7.76
CA PHE A 123 7.65 8.91 -8.85
C PHE A 123 6.27 9.39 -8.36
#